data_AF-A0A6C0KJQ8-F1
#
_entry.id   AF-A0A6C0KJQ8-F1
#
_cell.length_a   1.000
_cell.length_b   1.000
_cell.length_c   1.000
_cell.angle_alpha   90.00
_cell.angle_beta   90.00
_cell.angle_gamma   90.00
#
_symmetry.space_group_name_H-M   'P 1'
#
loop_
_entity.id
_entity.type
_entity.pdbx_description
1 polymer ?
#
loop_
_entity_poly.entity_id
_entity_poly.type
_entity_poly.pdbx_seq_one_letter_code
_entity_poly.pdbx_strand_id
1 'polypeptide(L)'
;MYTLIQLSQSTKTELQSICLNYGLKSSGNMSELIPRIRFHQEKIKKEEEVKKQLLEYGAKPRCEEFEKIIRAFELWCSKEGFSPFQGYITTEKVDINEIRAAFANYNDNETNPQLSGFFFMLFNVHDNWEFYDTTEQDREFDCDSEYNSNWLVAGMTEIYNTL
;
A
#
# COMPACT_ATOMS: atom_id res chain seq x y z
N MET A 1 -5.44 -19.01 10.12
CA MET A 1 -5.33 -20.07 9.08
C MET A 1 -5.60 -21.43 9.70
N TYR A 2 -6.02 -22.41 8.90
CA TYR A 2 -6.36 -23.77 9.34
C TYR A 2 -5.22 -24.74 8.94
N THR A 3 -4.85 -25.63 9.84
CA THR A 3 -3.88 -26.69 9.54
C THR A 3 -4.56 -27.81 8.77
N LEU A 4 -3.77 -28.64 8.07
CA LEU A 4 -4.31 -29.82 7.38
C LEU A 4 -5.01 -30.77 8.36
N ILE A 5 -4.50 -30.92 9.58
CA ILE A 5 -5.10 -31.77 10.63
C ILE A 5 -6.49 -31.24 11.01
N GLN A 6 -6.61 -29.94 11.26
CA GLN A 6 -7.89 -29.30 11.59
C GLN A 6 -8.92 -29.47 10.46
N LEU A 7 -8.50 -29.27 9.20
CA LEU A 7 -9.38 -29.43 8.04
C LEU A 7 -9.80 -30.88 7.82
N SER A 8 -8.91 -31.85 8.03
CA SER A 8 -9.22 -33.28 7.89
C SER A 8 -10.13 -33.82 8.99
N GLN A 9 -10.17 -33.16 10.16
CA GLN A 9 -11.07 -33.50 11.27
C GLN A 9 -12.42 -32.77 11.18
N SER A 10 -12.53 -31.77 10.31
CA SER A 10 -13.77 -31.00 10.11
C SER A 10 -14.79 -31.81 9.32
N THR A 11 -16.07 -31.64 9.65
CA THR A 11 -17.18 -32.14 8.85
C THR A 11 -17.26 -31.42 7.51
N LYS A 12 -17.93 -32.06 6.54
CA LYS A 12 -18.20 -31.44 5.24
C LYS A 12 -18.89 -30.08 5.39
N THR A 13 -19.89 -29.97 6.26
CA THR A 13 -20.65 -28.72 6.47
C THR A 13 -19.76 -27.59 7.01
N GLU A 14 -18.85 -27.89 7.93
CA GLU A 14 -17.88 -26.91 8.44
C GLU A 14 -16.93 -26.44 7.35
N LEU A 15 -16.41 -27.35 6.52
CA LEU A 15 -15.56 -26.99 5.37
C LEU A 15 -16.31 -26.11 4.35
N GLN A 16 -17.59 -26.38 4.10
CA GLN A 16 -18.42 -25.54 3.24
C GLN A 16 -18.62 -24.13 3.82
N SER A 17 -18.82 -24.03 5.13
CA SER A 17 -18.90 -22.73 5.84
C SER A 17 -17.59 -21.96 5.75
N ILE A 18 -16.44 -22.61 5.93
CA ILE A 18 -15.13 -21.98 5.77
C ILE A 18 -14.95 -21.44 4.35
N CYS A 19 -15.32 -22.22 3.32
CA CYS A 19 -15.28 -21.74 1.94
C CYS A 19 -16.14 -20.49 1.75
N LEU A 20 -17.36 -20.45 2.27
CA LEU A 20 -18.25 -19.29 2.17
C LEU A 20 -17.65 -18.05 2.84
N ASN A 21 -17.08 -18.21 4.03
CA ASN A 21 -16.43 -17.10 4.76
C ASN A 21 -15.23 -16.52 4.01
N TYR A 22 -14.54 -17.34 3.21
CA TYR A 22 -13.48 -16.91 2.31
C TYR A 22 -13.97 -16.46 0.92
N GLY A 23 -15.29 -16.40 0.68
CA GLY A 23 -15.85 -16.07 -0.64
C GLY A 23 -15.56 -17.13 -1.71
N LEU A 24 -15.20 -18.35 -1.31
CA LEU A 24 -14.88 -19.47 -2.20
C LEU A 24 -16.14 -20.28 -2.49
N LYS A 25 -16.13 -20.99 -3.63
CA LYS A 25 -17.18 -21.96 -3.97
C LYS A 25 -17.32 -23.00 -2.85
N SER A 26 -18.52 -23.21 -2.34
CA SER A 26 -18.80 -24.14 -1.23
C SER A 26 -19.30 -25.52 -1.67
N SER A 27 -19.56 -25.74 -2.95
CA SER A 27 -19.92 -27.07 -3.48
C SER A 27 -18.69 -27.97 -3.59
N GLY A 28 -18.87 -29.28 -3.39
CA GLY A 28 -17.86 -30.31 -3.63
C GLY A 28 -17.86 -31.41 -2.58
N ASN A 29 -16.92 -32.34 -2.70
CA ASN A 29 -16.60 -33.33 -1.66
C ASN A 29 -15.44 -32.83 -0.75
N MET A 30 -15.15 -33.51 0.35
CA MET A 30 -14.09 -33.07 1.28
C MET A 30 -12.70 -33.02 0.62
N SER A 31 -12.41 -33.95 -0.30
CA SER A 31 -11.16 -33.97 -1.07
C SER A 31 -11.01 -32.78 -2.03
N GLU A 32 -12.08 -32.05 -2.35
CA GLU A 32 -12.05 -30.80 -3.14
C GLU A 32 -12.04 -29.56 -2.25
N LEU A 33 -12.79 -29.58 -1.14
CA LEU A 33 -12.93 -28.43 -0.25
C LEU A 33 -11.62 -28.16 0.52
N ILE A 34 -10.96 -29.19 1.03
CA ILE A 34 -9.72 -29.03 1.81
C ILE A 34 -8.60 -28.38 0.96
N PRO A 35 -8.26 -28.89 -0.25
CA PRO A 35 -7.25 -28.25 -1.09
C PRO A 35 -7.62 -26.81 -1.49
N ARG A 36 -8.91 -26.52 -1.74
CA ARG A 36 -9.37 -25.17 -2.09
C ARG A 36 -9.11 -24.18 -0.95
N ILE A 37 -9.45 -24.56 0.28
CA ILE A 37 -9.21 -23.75 1.48
C ILE A 37 -7.70 -23.55 1.67
N ARG A 38 -6.90 -24.61 1.54
CA ARG A 38 -5.45 -24.56 1.68
C ARG A 38 -4.79 -23.65 0.65
N PHE A 39 -5.16 -23.78 -0.62
CA PHE A 39 -4.63 -22.94 -1.69
C PHE A 39 -4.93 -21.45 -1.45
N HIS A 40 -6.15 -21.14 -1.02
CA HIS A 40 -6.51 -19.76 -0.68
C HIS A 40 -5.69 -19.21 0.49
N GLN A 41 -5.49 -20.01 1.55
CA GLN A 41 -4.67 -19.63 2.70
C GLN A 41 -3.19 -19.43 2.33
N GLU A 42 -2.66 -20.26 1.44
CA GLU A 42 -1.30 -20.12 0.92
C GLU A 42 -1.15 -18.86 0.07
N LYS A 43 -2.17 -18.51 -0.72
CA LYS A 43 -2.21 -17.24 -1.46
C LYS A 43 -2.17 -16.04 -0.50
N ILE A 44 -3.07 -15.98 0.48
CA ILE A 44 -3.10 -14.90 1.48
C ILE A 44 -1.76 -14.80 2.20
N LYS A 45 -1.21 -15.93 2.68
CA LYS A 45 0.07 -15.94 3.38
C LYS A 45 1.21 -15.38 2.52
N LYS A 46 1.21 -15.70 1.22
CA LYS A 46 2.21 -15.17 0.29
C LYS A 46 2.04 -13.66 0.10
N GLU A 47 0.82 -13.18 -0.03
CA GLU A 47 0.52 -11.74 -0.13
C GLU A 47 0.92 -10.99 1.16
N GLU A 48 0.62 -11.54 2.33
CA GLU A 48 1.05 -11.02 3.64
C GLU A 48 2.57 -10.98 3.76
N GLU A 49 3.28 -12.03 3.34
CA GLU A 49 4.74 -12.09 3.39
C GLU A 49 5.37 -11.08 2.41
N VAL A 50 4.80 -10.93 1.21
CA VAL A 50 5.25 -9.90 0.24
C VAL A 50 5.03 -8.50 0.81
N LYS A 51 3.85 -8.20 1.38
CA LYS A 51 3.58 -6.91 2.03
C LYS A 51 4.54 -6.67 3.19
N LYS A 52 4.79 -7.67 4.02
CA LYS A 52 5.75 -7.58 5.13
C LYS A 52 7.17 -7.28 4.65
N GLN A 53 7.66 -7.98 3.62
CA GLN A 53 8.99 -7.73 3.06
C GLN A 53 9.11 -6.34 2.43
N LEU A 54 8.05 -5.85 1.79
CA LEU A 54 7.98 -4.50 1.26
C LEU A 54 8.10 -3.46 2.38
N LEU A 55 7.33 -3.60 3.46
CA LEU A 55 7.36 -2.71 4.62
C LEU A 55 8.74 -2.74 5.32
N GLU A 56 9.33 -3.93 5.49
CA GLU A 56 10.67 -4.08 6.04
C GLU A 56 11.74 -3.42 5.16
N TYR A 57 11.61 -3.52 3.83
CA TYR A 57 12.51 -2.83 2.89
C TYR A 57 12.33 -1.31 2.97
N GLY A 58 11.09 -0.82 3.04
CA GLY A 58 10.78 0.60 3.20
C GLY A 58 11.34 1.19 4.49
N ALA A 59 11.23 0.46 5.60
CA ALA A 59 11.66 0.89 6.93
C ALA A 59 13.18 1.05 7.10
N LYS A 60 13.98 0.54 6.16
CA LYS A 60 15.44 0.71 6.20
C LYS A 60 15.81 2.20 6.16
N PRO A 61 16.67 2.69 7.07
CA PRO A 61 17.27 4.01 6.95
C PRO A 61 18.09 4.11 5.67
N ARG A 62 18.01 5.26 4.99
CA ARG A 62 18.78 5.55 3.77
C ARG A 62 19.61 6.81 3.96
N CYS A 63 20.24 7.27 2.87
CA CYS A 63 21.05 8.48 2.89
C CYS A 63 20.23 9.70 3.31
N GLU A 64 20.92 10.73 3.80
CA GLU A 64 20.30 11.94 4.35
C GLU A 64 19.33 12.61 3.38
N GLU A 65 19.68 12.66 2.09
CA GLU A 65 18.85 13.25 1.05
C GLU A 65 17.52 12.49 0.86
N PHE A 66 17.56 11.15 0.90
CA PHE A 66 16.35 10.32 0.83
C PHE A 66 15.43 10.62 2.03
N GLU A 67 16.01 10.62 3.23
CA GLU A 67 15.25 10.87 4.46
C GLU A 67 14.69 12.30 4.51
N LYS A 68 15.42 13.28 3.96
CA LYS A 68 14.97 14.66 3.82
C LYS A 68 13.74 14.76 2.92
N ILE A 69 13.74 14.08 1.77
CA ILE A 69 12.58 14.03 0.85
C ILE A 69 11.37 13.40 1.54
N ILE A 70 11.54 12.24 2.19
CA ILE A 70 10.44 11.57 2.90
C ILE A 70 9.89 12.46 4.02
N ARG A 71 10.75 13.11 4.79
CA ARG A 71 10.32 14.05 5.84
C ARG A 71 9.55 15.23 5.28
N ALA A 72 9.98 15.81 4.16
CA ALA A 72 9.27 16.90 3.51
C ALA A 72 7.85 16.47 3.09
N PHE A 73 7.71 15.23 2.59
CA PHE A 73 6.42 14.67 2.21
C PHE A 73 5.51 14.46 3.42
N GLU A 74 5.99 13.82 4.49
CA GLU A 74 5.22 13.60 5.71
C GLU A 74 4.76 14.91 6.35
N LEU A 75 5.64 15.92 6.37
CA LEU A 75 5.30 17.26 6.86
C LEU A 75 4.24 17.96 5.99
N TRP A 76 4.34 17.84 4.67
CA TRP A 76 3.33 18.39 3.76
C TRP A 76 1.97 17.72 3.98
N CYS A 77 1.94 16.38 4.04
CA CYS A 77 0.73 15.61 4.35
C CYS A 77 0.11 16.04 5.69
N SER A 78 0.93 16.20 6.73
CA SER A 78 0.45 16.64 8.04
C SER A 78 -0.04 18.09 8.05
N LYS A 79 0.60 18.98 7.29
CA LYS A 79 0.26 20.41 7.23
C LYS A 79 -1.03 20.62 6.46
N GLU A 80 -1.11 20.04 5.27
CA GLU A 80 -2.22 20.25 4.35
C GLU A 80 -3.37 19.27 4.59
N GLY A 81 -3.16 18.22 5.38
CA GLY A 81 -4.20 17.24 5.71
C GLY A 81 -4.54 16.32 4.55
N PHE A 82 -3.60 16.05 3.65
CA PHE A 82 -3.76 15.08 2.56
C PHE A 82 -2.94 13.82 2.83
N SER A 83 -3.41 12.67 2.35
CA SER A 83 -2.64 11.43 2.38
C SER A 83 -2.97 10.55 1.18
N PRO A 84 -2.01 9.73 0.70
CA PRO A 84 -2.29 8.73 -0.31
C PRO A 84 -3.02 7.52 0.29
N PHE A 85 -3.97 6.99 -0.47
CA PHE A 85 -4.74 5.77 -0.20
C PHE A 85 -4.68 4.87 -1.43
N GLN A 86 -4.88 3.57 -1.24
CA GLN A 86 -4.98 2.63 -2.35
C GLN A 86 -6.31 2.86 -3.12
N GLY A 87 -6.30 3.32 -4.37
CA GLY A 87 -7.49 3.33 -5.26
C GLY A 87 -7.73 1.92 -5.83
N TYR A 88 -8.88 1.44 -6.35
CA TYR A 88 -10.22 1.95 -6.69
C TYR A 88 -11.31 1.08 -6.00
N ILE A 89 -10.93 0.29 -4.99
CA ILE A 89 -11.79 -0.72 -4.30
C ILE A 89 -11.66 -0.65 -2.78
N THR A 90 -10.53 -0.17 -2.25
CA THR A 90 -10.19 -0.22 -0.83
C THR A 90 -9.60 1.11 -0.35
N THR A 91 -10.34 1.93 0.39
CA THR A 91 -9.81 3.19 0.95
C THR A 91 -8.86 2.96 2.15
N GLU A 92 -7.90 2.05 2.02
CA GLU A 92 -6.82 1.86 2.99
C GLU A 92 -5.72 2.91 2.73
N LYS A 93 -5.32 3.62 3.78
CA LYS A 93 -4.21 4.58 3.71
C LYS A 93 -2.92 3.84 3.34
N VAL A 94 -2.16 4.38 2.38
CA VAL A 94 -0.86 3.81 2.01
C VAL A 94 0.11 4.01 3.18
N ASP A 95 0.75 2.93 3.64
CA ASP A 95 1.76 3.00 4.69
C ASP A 95 2.99 3.76 4.18
N ILE A 96 3.60 4.59 5.04
CA ILE A 96 4.78 5.37 4.66
C ILE A 96 5.93 4.47 4.18
N ASN A 97 6.07 3.26 4.70
CA ASN A 97 7.10 2.33 4.26
C ASN A 97 6.82 1.76 2.87
N GLU A 98 5.56 1.69 2.42
CA GLU A 98 5.24 1.37 1.03
C GLU A 98 5.72 2.49 0.11
N ILE A 99 5.49 3.75 0.50
CA ILE A 99 5.97 4.95 -0.24
C ILE A 99 7.50 4.98 -0.27
N ARG A 100 8.16 4.73 0.86
CA ARG A 100 9.63 4.65 0.96
C ARG A 100 10.18 3.53 0.07
N ALA A 101 9.56 2.36 0.07
CA ALA A 101 9.99 1.24 -0.77
C ALA A 101 9.82 1.57 -2.26
N ALA A 102 8.68 2.14 -2.65
CA ALA A 102 8.43 2.60 -4.02
C ALA A 102 9.45 3.63 -4.48
N PHE A 103 9.72 4.64 -3.64
CA PHE A 103 10.69 5.67 -3.95
C PHE A 103 12.10 5.08 -4.12
N ALA A 104 12.55 4.23 -3.20
CA ALA A 104 13.88 3.62 -3.27
C ALA A 104 14.08 2.77 -4.53
N ASN A 105 13.04 2.04 -4.95
CA ASN A 105 13.08 1.24 -6.18
C ASN A 105 12.98 2.09 -7.45
N TYR A 106 12.46 3.31 -7.36
CA TYR A 106 12.34 4.21 -8.48
C TYR A 106 13.71 4.80 -8.84
N ASN A 107 14.14 4.64 -10.09
CA ASN A 107 15.27 5.35 -10.72
C ASN A 107 16.54 5.55 -9.86
N ASP A 108 17.04 4.49 -9.21
CA ASP A 108 18.25 4.51 -8.35
C ASP A 108 18.22 5.53 -7.20
N ASN A 109 17.02 5.85 -6.69
CA ASN A 109 16.89 6.72 -5.52
C ASN A 109 17.33 6.03 -4.22
N GLU A 110 17.75 4.75 -4.26
CA GLU A 110 18.47 4.14 -3.15
C GLU A 110 19.84 4.79 -2.92
N THR A 111 20.54 5.18 -4.00
CA THR A 111 21.88 5.77 -3.90
C THR A 111 21.92 7.25 -4.28
N ASN A 112 21.07 7.67 -5.21
CA ASN A 112 21.02 9.05 -5.73
C ASN A 112 19.58 9.59 -5.72
N PRO A 113 18.96 9.77 -4.54
CA PRO A 113 17.60 10.25 -4.42
C PRO A 113 17.42 11.65 -5.00
N GLN A 114 16.30 11.87 -5.72
CA GLN A 114 15.93 13.16 -6.28
C GLN A 114 14.48 13.51 -5.94
N LEU A 115 14.27 14.74 -5.49
CA LEU A 115 12.93 15.26 -5.20
C LEU A 115 12.00 15.23 -6.43
N SER A 116 12.52 15.59 -7.61
CA SER A 116 11.79 15.47 -8.88
C SER A 116 11.43 14.01 -9.21
N GLY A 117 12.31 13.07 -8.88
CA GLY A 117 12.05 11.65 -9.04
C GLY A 117 10.93 11.16 -8.11
N PHE A 118 10.88 11.68 -6.88
CA PHE A 118 9.79 11.41 -5.95
C PHE A 118 8.44 11.87 -6.48
N PHE A 119 8.35 13.11 -6.98
CA PHE A 119 7.11 13.61 -7.59
C PHE A 119 6.70 12.79 -8.81
N PHE A 120 7.64 12.46 -9.69
CA PHE A 120 7.32 11.65 -10.86
C PHE A 120 6.76 10.29 -10.46
N MET A 121 7.39 9.63 -9.48
CA MET A 121 6.92 8.35 -8.93
C MET A 121 5.49 8.46 -8.39
N LEU A 122 5.21 9.48 -7.57
CA LEU A 122 3.88 9.68 -6.97
C LEU A 122 2.77 9.87 -8.01
N PHE A 123 3.01 10.65 -9.06
CA PHE A 123 1.95 11.02 -10.01
C PHE A 123 1.85 10.12 -11.24
N ASN A 124 2.91 9.38 -11.60
CA ASN A 124 2.98 8.70 -12.90
C ASN A 124 3.31 7.21 -12.81
N VAL A 125 3.73 6.69 -11.65
CA VAL A 125 4.10 5.27 -11.50
C VAL A 125 3.08 4.51 -10.66
N HIS A 126 2.49 5.18 -9.66
CA HIS A 126 1.48 4.61 -8.79
C HIS A 126 0.09 5.21 -9.08
N ASP A 127 -0.45 4.89 -10.24
CA ASP A 127 -1.83 5.23 -10.65
C ASP A 127 -2.89 4.59 -9.73
N ASN A 128 -2.49 3.59 -8.96
CA ASN A 128 -3.27 2.96 -7.93
C ASN A 128 -3.27 3.71 -6.59
N TRP A 129 -2.60 4.87 -6.48
CA TRP A 129 -2.64 5.73 -5.30
C TRP A 129 -3.47 6.98 -5.56
N GLU A 130 -4.44 7.21 -4.70
CA GLU A 130 -5.31 8.39 -4.75
C GLU A 130 -5.09 9.23 -3.49
N PHE A 131 -4.99 10.54 -3.65
CA PHE A 131 -4.85 11.46 -2.52
C PHE A 131 -6.22 11.87 -2.00
N TYR A 132 -6.45 11.68 -0.71
CA TYR A 132 -7.69 12.09 -0.06
C TYR A 132 -7.44 13.14 1.00
N ASP A 133 -8.39 14.07 1.13
CA ASP A 133 -8.46 14.99 2.25
C ASP A 133 -8.81 14.18 3.51
N THR A 134 -7.96 14.31 4.52
CA THR A 134 -8.12 13.66 5.83
C THR A 134 -8.71 14.62 6.87
N THR A 135 -9.11 15.83 6.44
CA THR A 135 -9.77 16.85 7.25
C THR A 135 -11.27 16.89 6.98
N GLU A 136 -12.00 17.71 7.76
CA GLU A 136 -13.45 17.92 7.58
C GLU A 136 -13.79 18.86 6.41
N GLN A 137 -12.79 19.37 5.69
CA GLN A 137 -13.01 20.33 4.60
C GLN A 137 -13.48 19.67 3.29
N ASP A 138 -13.34 18.34 3.17
CA ASP A 138 -13.79 17.55 2.03
C ASP A 138 -13.28 18.08 0.67
N ARG A 139 -12.00 18.45 0.62
CA ARG A 139 -11.35 18.95 -0.60
C ARG A 139 -11.02 17.81 -1.55
N GLU A 140 -11.21 18.06 -2.84
CA GLU A 140 -10.83 17.13 -3.90
C GLU A 140 -9.37 17.31 -4.31
N PHE A 141 -8.59 16.23 -4.28
CA PHE A 141 -7.24 16.20 -4.83
C PHE A 141 -7.23 15.36 -6.10
N ASP A 142 -7.44 16.04 -7.22
CA ASP A 142 -7.25 15.46 -8.54
C ASP A 142 -5.78 15.60 -8.97
N CYS A 143 -5.06 14.49 -9.10
CA CYS A 143 -3.67 14.48 -9.58
C CYS A 143 -3.55 14.74 -11.09
N ASP A 144 -4.63 14.56 -11.86
CA ASP A 144 -4.72 14.94 -13.27
C ASP A 144 -4.93 16.46 -13.43
N SER A 145 -5.33 17.14 -12.36
CA SER A 145 -5.38 18.60 -12.31
C SER A 145 -3.98 19.21 -12.16
N GLU A 146 -3.62 20.09 -13.11
CA GLU A 146 -2.39 20.87 -13.05
C GLU A 146 -2.31 21.76 -11.79
N TYR A 147 -3.45 22.13 -11.20
CA TYR A 147 -3.46 23.01 -10.03
C TYR A 147 -3.06 22.28 -8.74
N ASN A 148 -3.64 21.09 -8.51
CA ASN A 148 -3.39 20.32 -7.29
C ASN A 148 -1.99 19.69 -7.28
N SER A 149 -1.55 19.17 -8.43
CA SER A 149 -0.19 18.64 -8.60
C SER A 149 0.86 19.74 -8.39
N ASN A 150 0.71 20.92 -9.01
CA ASN A 150 1.61 22.05 -8.80
C ASN A 150 1.59 22.56 -7.35
N TRP A 151 0.43 22.53 -6.69
CA TRP A 151 0.30 22.93 -5.29
C TRP A 151 1.08 22.00 -4.36
N LEU A 152 0.96 20.68 -4.53
CA LEU A 152 1.76 19.70 -3.79
C LEU A 152 3.26 19.90 -4.07
N VAL A 153 3.65 20.00 -5.34
CA VAL A 153 5.06 20.20 -5.73
C VAL A 153 5.64 21.45 -5.10
N ALA A 154 4.93 22.58 -5.19
CA ALA A 154 5.38 23.85 -4.62
C ALA A 154 5.47 23.78 -3.09
N GLY A 155 4.42 23.29 -2.42
CA GLY A 155 4.38 23.21 -0.95
C GLY A 155 5.42 22.26 -0.38
N MET A 156 5.63 21.09 -1.01
CA MET A 156 6.65 20.15 -0.57
C MET A 156 8.06 20.67 -0.88
N THR A 157 8.28 21.33 -2.01
CA THR A 157 9.58 21.96 -2.34
C THR A 157 9.94 23.06 -1.34
N GLU A 158 8.97 23.88 -0.92
CA GLU A 158 9.17 24.89 0.12
C GLU A 158 9.64 24.23 1.42
N ILE A 159 8.92 23.21 1.91
CA ILE A 159 9.30 22.47 3.13
C ILE A 159 10.69 21.86 2.98
N TYR A 160 10.96 21.18 1.86
CA TYR A 160 12.24 20.56 1.57
C TYR A 160 13.40 21.54 1.64
N ASN A 161 13.25 22.76 1.12
CA ASN A 161 14.29 23.79 1.15
C ASN A 161 14.55 24.35 2.56
N THR A 162 13.66 24.11 3.52
CA THR A 162 13.81 24.54 4.92
C THR A 162 14.36 23.47 5.86
N LEU A 163 14.45 22.21 5.42
CA LEU A 163 15.01 21.08 6.17
C LEU A 163 16.52 20.99 6.00
#